data_AF-W0TI86-F1
#
_entry.id   AF-W0TI86-F1
#
_cell.length_a   1.000
_cell.length_b   1.000
_cell.length_c   1.000
_cell.angle_alpha   90.00
_cell.angle_beta   90.00
_cell.angle_gamma   90.00
#
_symmetry.space_group_name_H-M   'P 1'
#
loop_
_entity.id
_entity.type
_entity.pdbx_description
1 polymer ?
#
loop_
_entity_poly.entity_id
_entity_poly.type
_entity_poly.pdbx_seq_one_letter_code
_entity_poly.pdbx_strand_id
1 'polypeptide(L)'
;MSSLTNLHATTAVNSLLRNMLPGSSLVNTDKKRSKRDKGSKAQMIDHNLKKRTAIQERNVQKIKRKEKKVLRKKIAGKKEDQEKIEQKVKLAILRKHQESGNLTDNEKRYLDKLMKRNIKNLKTWDLEEEDELLDLQSKILANTDTSSKARKTKSRKQKKKDFKEKLSTITVDHRYQSLTPGLAPVGASDEEDSEEEDY
;
A
#
# COMPACT_ATOMS: atom_id res chain seq x y z
N MET A 1 28.39 65.60 -16.34
CA MET A 1 28.46 65.44 -14.86
C MET A 1 27.06 65.10 -14.35
N SER A 2 26.68 63.94 -13.86
CA SER A 2 27.17 62.57 -13.87
C SER A 2 25.93 61.74 -13.44
N SER A 3 25.33 60.97 -14.35
CA SER A 3 24.16 60.14 -14.03
C SER A 3 24.49 59.12 -12.95
N LEU A 4 25.74 58.65 -12.94
CA LEU A 4 26.29 57.72 -11.98
C LEU A 4 26.38 58.33 -10.58
N THR A 5 26.84 59.58 -10.44
CA THR A 5 26.90 60.25 -9.11
C THR A 5 25.51 60.52 -8.57
N ASN A 6 24.54 60.84 -9.44
CA ASN A 6 23.14 60.99 -9.03
C ASN A 6 22.56 59.65 -8.57
N LEU A 7 22.90 58.55 -9.25
CA LEU A 7 22.49 57.20 -8.85
C LEU A 7 23.10 56.84 -7.49
N HIS A 8 24.40 57.05 -7.28
CA HIS A 8 25.07 56.81 -5.99
C HIS A 8 24.50 57.68 -4.85
N ALA A 9 24.17 58.94 -5.12
CA ALA A 9 23.53 59.80 -4.14
C ALA A 9 22.12 59.31 -3.78
N THR A 10 21.33 58.87 -4.76
CA THR A 10 19.98 58.36 -4.52
C THR A 10 19.98 57.05 -3.73
N THR A 11 20.95 56.16 -3.96
CA THR A 11 21.06 54.90 -3.22
C THR A 11 21.47 55.13 -1.76
N ALA A 12 22.39 56.05 -1.49
CA ALA A 12 22.77 56.45 -0.14
C ALA A 12 21.62 57.11 0.64
N VAL A 13 20.84 57.98 -0.01
CA VAL A 13 19.65 58.60 0.59
C VAL A 13 18.59 57.54 0.88
N ASN A 14 18.37 56.61 -0.05
CA ASN A 14 17.40 55.53 0.09
C ASN A 14 17.74 54.55 1.21
N SER A 15 19.03 54.26 1.45
CA SER A 15 19.45 53.42 2.57
C SER A 15 19.24 54.13 3.92
N LEU A 16 19.58 55.41 4.00
CA LEU A 16 19.35 56.23 5.19
C LEU A 16 17.85 56.32 5.54
N LEU A 17 17.00 56.56 4.54
CA LEU A 17 15.55 56.68 4.74
C LEU A 17 14.91 55.37 5.21
N ARG A 18 15.40 54.21 4.76
CA ARG A 18 14.91 52.91 5.23
C ARG A 18 15.26 52.64 6.69
N ASN A 19 16.43 53.09 7.13
CA ASN A 19 16.90 52.90 8.50
C ASN A 19 16.22 53.87 9.47
N MET A 20 15.97 55.11 9.04
CA MET A 20 15.40 56.16 9.90
C MET A 20 13.86 56.17 9.91
N LEU A 21 13.21 55.75 8.83
CA LEU A 21 11.75 55.80 8.68
C LEU A 21 11.22 54.46 8.17
N PRO A 22 10.61 53.62 9.04
CA PRO A 22 9.97 52.39 8.60
C PRO A 22 8.81 52.72 7.65
N GLY A 23 8.88 52.21 6.42
CA GLY A 23 7.85 52.42 5.38
C GLY A 23 8.10 53.61 4.44
N SER A 24 9.28 54.23 4.47
CA SER A 24 9.65 55.28 3.51
C SER A 24 9.75 54.73 2.08
N SER A 25 9.18 55.46 1.11
CA SER A 25 9.24 55.12 -0.30
C SER A 25 10.60 55.49 -0.90
N LEU A 26 11.20 54.59 -1.67
CA LEU A 26 12.44 54.84 -2.41
C LEU A 26 12.27 56.01 -3.39
N VAL A 27 13.24 56.92 -3.40
CA VAL A 27 13.35 58.03 -4.35
C VAL A 27 13.84 57.47 -5.69
N ASN A 28 12.96 57.43 -6.70
CA ASN A 28 13.30 57.11 -8.09
C ASN A 28 13.36 58.40 -8.92
N THR A 29 14.47 58.63 -9.62
CA THR A 29 14.70 59.81 -10.47
C THR A 29 13.89 59.79 -11.77
N ASP A 30 13.44 58.61 -12.22
CA ASP A 30 12.80 58.43 -13.54
C ASP A 30 11.26 58.50 -13.51
N LYS A 31 10.65 58.62 -12.33
CA LYS A 31 9.21 58.84 -12.24
C LYS A 31 8.92 60.30 -12.54
N LYS A 32 8.35 60.56 -13.73
CA LYS A 32 7.64 61.81 -14.03
C LYS A 32 6.75 62.13 -12.83
N ARG A 33 7.04 63.24 -12.15
CA ARG A 33 6.25 63.71 -11.01
C ARG A 33 4.82 63.87 -11.50
N SER A 34 3.95 62.92 -11.20
CA SER A 34 2.53 63.18 -11.36
C SER A 34 2.24 64.41 -10.51
N LYS A 35 1.68 65.45 -11.12
CA LYS A 35 1.17 66.62 -10.40
C LYS A 35 0.04 66.09 -9.53
N ARG A 36 0.39 65.55 -8.36
CA ARG A 36 -0.56 65.34 -7.28
C ARG A 36 -0.91 66.74 -6.85
N ASP A 37 -2.17 67.13 -7.04
CA ASP A 37 -2.71 68.33 -6.42
C ASP A 37 -2.34 68.27 -4.96
N LYS A 38 -1.39 69.12 -4.57
CA LYS A 38 -1.07 69.34 -3.17
C LYS A 38 -2.20 70.21 -2.67
N GLY A 39 -3.30 69.55 -2.29
CA GLY A 39 -4.36 70.20 -1.54
C GLY A 39 -3.78 71.00 -0.38
N SER A 40 -4.53 71.98 0.12
CA SER A 40 -4.10 72.84 1.22
C SER A 40 -3.47 72.02 2.34
N LYS A 41 -2.45 72.56 3.04
CA LYS A 41 -1.77 71.87 4.15
C LYS A 41 -2.78 71.31 5.16
N ALA A 42 -3.91 72.00 5.36
CA ALA A 42 -5.02 71.54 6.19
C ALA A 42 -5.68 70.23 5.68
N GLN A 43 -5.89 70.08 4.37
CA GLN A 43 -6.42 68.86 3.77
C GLN A 43 -5.46 67.68 3.92
N MET A 44 -4.15 67.91 3.84
CA MET A 44 -3.16 66.86 4.12
C MET A 44 -3.15 66.47 5.60
N ILE A 45 -3.31 67.43 6.51
CA ILE A 45 -3.39 67.18 7.95
C ILE A 45 -4.64 66.36 8.28
N ASP A 46 -5.82 66.75 7.77
CA ASP A 46 -7.07 65.98 7.93
C ASP A 46 -6.94 64.57 7.36
N HIS A 47 -6.37 64.42 6.16
CA HIS A 47 -6.15 63.12 5.55
C HIS A 47 -5.19 62.23 6.37
N ASN A 48 -4.12 62.80 6.93
CA ASN A 48 -3.18 62.08 7.78
C ASN A 48 -3.78 61.71 9.14
N LEU A 49 -4.62 62.58 9.72
CA LEU A 49 -5.35 62.29 10.96
C LEU A 49 -6.33 61.14 10.76
N LYS A 50 -7.12 61.15 9.67
CA LYS A 50 -8.02 60.05 9.28
C LYS A 50 -7.28 58.73 9.05
N LYS A 51 -6.08 58.77 8.46
CA LYS A 51 -5.24 57.57 8.32
C LYS A 51 -4.72 57.09 9.67
N ARG A 52 -4.32 58.00 10.55
CA ARG A 52 -3.82 57.66 11.89
C ARG A 52 -4.91 57.00 12.75
N THR A 53 -6.15 57.50 12.72
CA THR A 53 -7.27 56.86 13.43
C THR A 53 -7.54 55.46 12.87
N ALA A 54 -7.57 55.29 11.56
CA ALA A 54 -7.71 53.98 10.92
C ALA A 54 -6.57 53.00 11.26
N ILE A 55 -5.33 53.49 11.42
CA ILE A 55 -4.18 52.69 11.85
C ILE A 55 -4.29 52.32 13.33
N GLN A 56 -4.81 53.22 14.17
CA GLN A 56 -5.00 53.01 15.61
C GLN A 56 -6.15 52.03 15.91
N GLU A 57 -7.22 52.06 15.11
CA GLU A 57 -8.33 51.10 15.15
C GLU A 57 -7.92 49.71 14.63
N ARG A 58 -6.88 49.64 13.80
CA ARG A 58 -6.36 48.38 13.28
C ARG A 58 -5.70 47.60 14.41
N ASN A 59 -6.28 46.46 14.77
CA ASN A 59 -5.74 45.59 15.82
C ASN A 59 -4.39 44.98 15.40
N VAL A 60 -3.29 45.67 15.75
CA VAL A 60 -1.90 45.29 15.47
C VAL A 60 -1.58 43.90 16.01
N GLN A 61 -2.15 43.51 17.15
CA GLN A 61 -1.91 42.19 17.74
C GLN A 61 -2.48 41.07 16.88
N LYS A 62 -3.68 41.23 16.31
CA LYS A 62 -4.29 40.25 15.41
C LYS A 62 -3.44 40.05 14.14
N ILE A 63 -2.85 41.12 13.61
CA ILE A 63 -1.96 41.07 12.45
C ILE A 63 -0.67 40.35 12.79
N LYS A 64 0.01 40.75 13.88
CA LYS A 64 1.22 40.07 14.36
C LYS A 64 0.98 38.58 14.63
N ARG A 65 -0.19 38.20 15.18
CA ARG A 65 -0.58 36.79 15.38
C ARG A 65 -0.71 36.04 14.05
N LYS A 66 -1.36 36.64 13.04
CA LYS A 66 -1.49 36.05 11.70
C LYS A 66 -0.12 35.87 11.04
N GLU A 67 0.74 36.88 11.10
CA GLU A 67 2.11 36.83 10.56
C GLU A 67 2.93 35.72 11.24
N LYS A 68 2.90 35.64 12.57
CA LYS A 68 3.55 34.55 13.32
C LYS A 68 3.02 33.18 12.90
N LYS A 69 1.71 33.02 12.69
CA LYS A 69 1.12 31.76 12.23
C LYS A 69 1.61 31.38 10.82
N VAL A 70 1.69 32.35 9.92
CA VAL A 70 2.23 32.14 8.56
C VAL A 70 3.71 31.76 8.61
N LEU A 71 4.51 32.44 9.44
CA LEU A 71 5.93 32.11 9.63
C LEU A 71 6.12 30.70 10.20
N ARG A 72 5.35 30.32 11.22
CA ARG A 72 5.38 28.96 11.79
C ARG A 72 5.05 27.90 10.75
N LYS A 73 4.01 28.11 9.92
CA LYS A 73 3.66 27.20 8.83
C LYS A 73 4.78 27.07 7.80
N LYS A 74 5.42 28.18 7.42
CA LYS A 74 6.56 28.18 6.48
C LYS A 74 7.75 27.41 7.06
N ILE A 75 8.06 27.60 8.34
CA ILE A 75 9.15 26.87 9.01
C ILE A 75 8.81 25.38 9.11
N ALA A 76 7.58 25.03 9.49
CA ALA A 76 7.15 23.64 9.57
C ALA A 76 7.22 22.94 8.20
N GLY A 77 6.74 23.58 7.13
CA GLY A 77 6.84 23.04 5.78
C GLY A 77 8.29 22.81 5.35
N LYS A 78 9.19 23.77 5.60
CA LYS A 78 10.62 23.60 5.33
C LYS A 78 11.25 22.43 6.09
N LYS A 79 10.88 22.24 7.35
CA LYS A 79 11.37 21.10 8.16
C LYS A 79 10.88 19.78 7.59
N GLU A 80 9.60 19.69 7.23
CA GLU A 80 9.03 18.49 6.61
C GLU A 80 9.72 18.17 5.27
N ASP A 81 10.01 19.18 4.46
CA ASP A 81 10.72 19.01 3.19
C ASP A 81 12.18 18.54 3.42
N GLN A 82 12.86 19.09 4.43
CA GLN A 82 14.19 18.63 4.84
C GLN A 82 14.16 17.18 5.32
N GLU A 83 13.22 16.81 6.19
CA GLU A 83 13.04 15.45 6.69
C GLU A 83 12.79 14.46 5.54
N LYS A 84 11.98 14.85 4.54
CA LYS A 84 11.75 14.04 3.33
C LYS A 84 13.04 13.83 2.53
N ILE A 85 13.87 14.86 2.39
CA ILE A 85 15.15 14.77 1.69
C ILE A 85 16.10 13.85 2.47
N GLU A 86 16.21 14.03 3.78
CA GLU A 86 17.04 13.20 4.66
C GLU A 86 16.62 11.72 4.60
N GLN A 87 15.32 11.44 4.62
CA GLN A 87 14.80 10.08 4.47
C GLN A 87 15.15 9.46 3.12
N LYS A 88 15.05 10.22 2.02
CA LYS A 88 15.45 9.75 0.68
C LYS A 88 16.94 9.44 0.62
N VAL A 89 17.78 10.31 1.18
CA VAL A 89 19.23 10.10 1.26
C VAL A 89 19.54 8.86 2.09
N LYS A 90 18.93 8.72 3.27
CA LYS A 90 19.10 7.56 4.15
C LYS A 90 18.72 6.26 3.43
N LEU A 91 17.62 6.27 2.69
CA LEU A 91 17.18 5.11 1.90
C LEU A 91 18.20 4.77 0.80
N ALA A 92 18.72 5.78 0.09
CA ALA A 92 19.73 5.57 -0.95
C ALA A 92 21.03 4.96 -0.37
N ILE A 93 21.47 5.42 0.81
CA ILE A 93 22.62 4.86 1.52
C ILE A 93 22.35 3.40 1.92
N LEU A 94 21.20 3.12 2.54
CA LEU A 94 20.83 1.76 2.93
C LEU A 94 20.80 0.79 1.75
N ARG A 95 20.26 1.21 0.60
CA ARG A 95 20.28 0.40 -0.63
C ARG A 95 21.69 0.10 -1.09
N LYS A 96 22.57 1.10 -1.12
CA LYS A 96 23.98 0.91 -1.48
C LYS A 96 24.71 -0.05 -0.53
N HIS A 97 24.49 0.08 0.78
CA HIS A 97 25.08 -0.81 1.78
C HIS A 97 24.51 -2.23 1.71
N GLN A 98 23.25 -2.37 1.34
CA GLN A 98 22.62 -3.67 1.11
C GLN A 98 23.18 -4.34 -0.15
N GLU A 99 23.33 -3.61 -1.25
CA GLU A 99 23.92 -4.10 -2.51
C GLU A 99 25.40 -4.49 -2.34
N SER A 100 26.16 -3.72 -1.56
CA SER A 100 27.57 -4.04 -1.27
C SER A 100 27.77 -5.07 -0.16
N GLY A 101 26.69 -5.52 0.49
CA GLY A 101 26.73 -6.44 1.63
C GLY A 101 27.32 -5.86 2.92
N ASN A 102 27.67 -4.56 2.95
CA ASN A 102 28.29 -3.89 4.09
C ASN A 102 27.26 -3.13 4.95
N LEU A 103 26.20 -3.82 5.36
CA LEU A 103 25.16 -3.21 6.19
C LEU A 103 25.59 -3.15 7.66
N THR A 104 25.56 -1.96 8.25
CA THR A 104 25.96 -1.74 9.65
C THR A 104 24.93 -2.36 10.61
N ASP A 105 25.34 -2.75 11.81
CA ASP A 105 24.43 -3.33 12.81
C ASP A 105 23.27 -2.39 13.20
N ASN A 106 23.52 -1.08 13.24
CA ASN A 106 22.47 -0.07 13.47
C ASN A 106 21.45 -0.03 12.33
N GLU A 107 21.92 -0.21 11.09
CA GLU A 107 21.07 -0.23 9.90
C GLU A 107 20.25 -1.52 9.85
N LYS A 108 20.85 -2.67 10.17
CA LYS A 108 20.15 -3.95 10.34
C LYS A 108 19.03 -3.86 11.37
N ARG A 109 19.32 -3.33 12.57
CA ARG A 109 18.33 -3.12 13.63
C ARG A 109 17.21 -2.18 13.18
N TYR A 110 17.55 -1.12 12.45
CA TYR A 110 16.56 -0.21 11.88
C TYR A 110 15.65 -0.89 10.86
N LEU A 111 16.22 -1.68 9.94
CA LEU A 111 15.46 -2.45 8.95
C LEU A 111 14.59 -3.51 9.62
N ASP A 112 15.08 -4.26 10.60
CA ASP A 112 14.27 -5.24 11.35
C ASP A 112 13.07 -4.59 12.05
N LYS A 113 13.28 -3.44 12.69
CA LYS A 113 12.19 -2.66 13.29
C LYS A 113 11.17 -2.21 12.24
N LEU A 114 11.64 -1.78 11.06
CA LEU A 114 10.78 -1.37 9.96
C LEU A 114 9.99 -2.56 9.39
N MET A 115 10.64 -3.71 9.19
CA MET A 115 9.99 -4.94 8.74
C MET A 115 8.92 -5.38 9.72
N LYS A 116 9.22 -5.45 11.03
CA LYS A 116 8.25 -5.81 12.06
C LYS A 116 7.03 -4.88 12.06
N ARG A 117 7.24 -3.57 11.89
CA ARG A 117 6.13 -2.61 11.78
C ARG A 117 5.29 -2.85 10.53
N ASN A 118 5.93 -3.08 9.39
CA ASN A 118 5.24 -3.34 8.14
C ASN A 118 4.49 -4.67 8.17
N ILE A 119 5.09 -5.74 8.69
CA ILE A 119 4.42 -7.03 8.89
C ILE A 119 3.19 -6.86 9.77
N LYS A 120 3.30 -6.13 10.89
CA LYS A 120 2.15 -5.85 11.74
C LYS A 120 1.05 -5.10 10.99
N ASN A 121 1.40 -4.05 10.24
CA ASN A 121 0.43 -3.28 9.46
C ASN A 121 -0.20 -4.08 8.30
N LEU A 122 0.54 -5.00 7.69
CA LEU A 122 0.00 -5.91 6.67
C LEU A 122 -0.92 -6.94 7.31
N LYS A 123 -0.48 -7.55 8.41
CA LYS A 123 -1.27 -8.55 9.15
C LYS A 123 -2.55 -7.97 9.76
N THR A 124 -2.63 -6.66 10.03
CA THR A 124 -3.91 -6.03 10.43
C THR A 124 -4.97 -6.03 9.32
N TRP A 125 -4.59 -6.32 8.08
CA TRP A 125 -5.55 -6.51 6.99
C TRP A 125 -5.92 -7.98 6.78
N ASP A 126 -5.16 -8.91 7.38
CA ASP A 126 -5.55 -10.32 7.40
C ASP A 126 -6.73 -10.49 8.37
N LEU A 127 -7.70 -11.32 7.97
CA LEU A 127 -8.92 -11.58 8.71
C LEU A 127 -8.57 -12.32 10.02
N GLU A 128 -9.04 -11.82 11.15
CA GLU A 128 -8.83 -12.48 12.46
C GLU A 128 -9.52 -13.86 12.55
N GLU A 129 -10.50 -14.13 11.68
CA GLU A 129 -11.24 -15.40 11.57
C GLU A 129 -10.75 -16.25 10.37
N GLU A 130 -9.44 -16.27 10.11
CA GLU A 130 -8.85 -17.08 9.02
C GLU A 130 -9.22 -18.56 9.15
N ASP A 131 -9.25 -19.10 10.37
CA ASP A 131 -9.59 -20.49 10.65
C ASP A 131 -11.05 -20.83 10.33
N GLU A 132 -12.00 -19.97 10.73
CA GLU A 132 -13.43 -20.18 10.46
C GLU A 132 -13.73 -20.03 8.96
N LEU A 133 -13.04 -19.09 8.30
CA LEU A 133 -13.16 -18.86 6.87
C LEU A 133 -12.58 -20.04 6.06
N LEU A 134 -11.44 -20.59 6.48
CA LEU A 134 -10.84 -21.80 5.92
C LEU A 134 -11.74 -23.01 6.11
N ASP A 135 -12.36 -23.15 7.28
CA ASP A 135 -13.34 -24.20 7.56
C ASP A 135 -14.58 -24.06 6.68
N LEU A 136 -15.09 -22.86 6.50
CA LEU A 136 -16.22 -22.60 5.60
C LEU A 136 -15.84 -22.88 4.14
N GLN A 137 -14.66 -22.43 3.71
CA GLN A 137 -14.13 -22.66 2.37
C GLN A 137 -13.96 -24.16 2.10
N SER A 138 -13.41 -24.91 3.05
CA SER A 138 -13.25 -26.36 2.92
C SER A 138 -14.60 -27.08 2.84
N LYS A 139 -15.60 -26.65 3.62
CA LYS A 139 -16.98 -27.17 3.54
C LYS A 139 -17.63 -26.86 2.19
N ILE A 140 -17.44 -25.66 1.65
CA ILE A 140 -17.96 -25.29 0.33
C ILE A 140 -17.29 -26.15 -0.75
N LEU A 141 -15.95 -26.24 -0.76
CA LEU A 141 -15.21 -27.05 -1.72
C LEU A 141 -15.61 -28.53 -1.67
N ALA A 142 -15.76 -29.10 -0.47
CA ALA A 142 -16.21 -30.47 -0.28
C ALA A 142 -17.63 -30.73 -0.83
N ASN A 143 -18.49 -29.71 -0.82
CA ASN A 143 -19.85 -29.77 -1.36
C ASN A 143 -19.90 -29.54 -2.87
N THR A 144 -19.00 -28.73 -3.43
CA THR A 144 -18.92 -28.47 -4.88
C THR A 144 -18.19 -29.57 -5.64
N ASP A 145 -17.31 -30.32 -4.96
CA ASP A 145 -16.54 -31.37 -5.60
C ASP A 145 -17.42 -32.58 -5.95
N THR A 146 -17.51 -32.86 -7.25
CA THR A 146 -18.04 -34.12 -7.80
C THR A 146 -17.25 -35.35 -7.34
N SER A 147 -16.12 -35.14 -6.65
CA SER A 147 -15.29 -36.17 -6.01
C SER A 147 -16.06 -36.99 -4.97
N SER A 148 -17.07 -36.43 -4.29
CA SER A 148 -17.89 -37.20 -3.35
C SER A 148 -18.78 -38.23 -4.08
N LYS A 149 -19.31 -37.87 -5.25
CA LYS A 149 -20.02 -38.80 -6.15
C LYS A 149 -19.05 -39.84 -6.73
N ALA A 150 -17.83 -39.45 -7.10
CA ALA A 150 -16.78 -40.37 -7.55
C ALA A 150 -16.35 -41.35 -6.45
N ARG A 151 -16.22 -40.92 -5.19
CA ARG A 151 -15.94 -41.78 -4.03
C ARG A 151 -17.10 -42.76 -3.75
N LYS A 152 -18.36 -42.29 -3.80
CA LYS A 152 -19.55 -43.14 -3.63
C LYS A 152 -19.65 -44.21 -4.73
N THR A 153 -19.37 -43.86 -5.98
CA THR A 153 -19.39 -44.83 -7.09
C THR A 153 -18.24 -45.84 -6.99
N LYS A 154 -17.02 -45.43 -6.62
CA LYS A 154 -15.89 -46.34 -6.36
C LYS A 154 -16.20 -47.30 -5.20
N SER A 155 -16.73 -46.81 -4.09
CA SER A 155 -17.15 -47.67 -2.96
C SER A 155 -18.23 -48.68 -3.35
N ARG A 156 -19.23 -48.28 -4.14
CA ARG A 156 -20.24 -49.21 -4.67
C ARG A 156 -19.64 -50.29 -5.58
N LYS A 157 -18.70 -49.92 -6.45
CA LYS A 157 -18.00 -50.88 -7.33
C LYS A 157 -17.17 -51.87 -6.51
N GLN A 158 -16.47 -51.41 -5.47
CA GLN A 158 -15.70 -52.27 -4.57
C GLN A 158 -16.62 -53.26 -3.83
N LYS A 159 -17.71 -52.79 -3.21
CA LYS A 159 -18.66 -53.67 -2.52
C LYS A 159 -19.27 -54.74 -3.44
N LYS A 160 -19.55 -54.40 -4.70
CA LYS A 160 -20.02 -55.38 -5.70
C LYS A 160 -18.94 -56.41 -6.05
N LYS A 161 -17.68 -55.99 -6.13
CA LYS A 161 -16.54 -56.89 -6.36
C LYS A 161 -16.37 -57.84 -5.18
N ASP A 162 -16.33 -57.32 -3.96
CA ASP A 162 -16.18 -58.10 -2.73
C ASP A 162 -17.34 -59.09 -2.55
N PHE A 163 -18.57 -58.72 -2.93
CA PHE A 163 -19.72 -59.62 -2.90
C PHE A 163 -19.61 -60.76 -3.94
N LYS A 164 -19.15 -60.45 -5.16
CA LYS A 164 -18.93 -61.47 -6.20
C LYS A 164 -17.83 -62.44 -5.82
N GLU A 165 -16.72 -61.96 -5.26
CA GLU A 165 -15.63 -62.82 -4.77
C GLU A 165 -16.11 -63.77 -3.65
N LYS A 166 -16.97 -63.29 -2.76
CA LYS A 166 -17.60 -64.13 -1.72
C LYS A 166 -18.58 -65.17 -2.29
N LEU A 167 -19.27 -64.89 -3.40
CA LEU A 167 -20.11 -65.89 -4.07
C LEU A 167 -19.26 -66.97 -4.75
N SER A 168 -18.15 -66.61 -5.41
CA SER A 168 -17.27 -67.58 -6.07
C SER A 168 -16.61 -68.56 -5.10
N THR A 169 -16.45 -68.18 -3.83
CA THR A 169 -15.96 -69.10 -2.78
C THR A 169 -17.03 -70.07 -2.27
N ILE A 170 -18.32 -69.79 -2.48
CA ILE A 170 -19.44 -70.64 -2.02
C ILE A 170 -19.76 -71.74 -3.04
N THR A 171 -19.45 -71.54 -4.33
CA THR A 171 -19.67 -72.54 -5.39
C THR A 171 -18.65 -73.68 -5.40
N VAL A 172 -17.67 -73.68 -4.49
CA VAL A 172 -16.77 -74.81 -4.26
C VAL A 172 -17.26 -75.55 -3.02
N ASP A 173 -17.89 -76.70 -3.20
CA ASP A 173 -18.29 -77.56 -2.08
C ASP A 173 -17.03 -77.96 -1.29
N HIS A 174 -16.92 -77.46 -0.06
CA HIS A 174 -15.75 -77.66 0.82
C HIS A 174 -15.44 -79.13 1.12
N ARG A 175 -16.36 -80.05 0.84
CA ARG A 175 -16.15 -81.50 1.01
C ARG A 175 -15.21 -82.09 -0.04
N TYR A 176 -15.07 -81.46 -1.21
CA TYR A 176 -14.28 -82.01 -2.32
C TYR A 176 -13.46 -80.92 -3.03
N GLN A 177 -12.55 -80.30 -2.28
CA GLN A 177 -11.70 -79.22 -2.77
C GLN A 177 -10.69 -79.66 -3.86
N SER A 178 -10.48 -80.97 -4.03
CA SER A 178 -9.61 -81.58 -5.05
C SER A 178 -10.36 -82.28 -6.19
N LEU A 179 -11.69 -82.16 -6.26
CA LEU A 179 -12.46 -82.79 -7.35
C LEU A 179 -12.46 -81.95 -8.64
N THR A 180 -12.17 -80.65 -8.54
CA THR A 180 -12.19 -79.71 -9.67
C THR A 180 -10.83 -79.22 -10.22
N PRO A 181 -9.64 -79.40 -9.58
CA PRO A 181 -8.38 -79.05 -10.22
C PRO A 181 -7.89 -80.24 -11.06
N GLY A 182 -8.50 -80.43 -12.23
CA GLY A 182 -8.08 -81.47 -13.17
C GLY A 182 -9.19 -82.09 -14.02
N LEU A 183 -10.47 -81.82 -13.72
CA LEU A 183 -11.55 -82.21 -14.61
C LEU A 183 -11.56 -81.27 -15.83
N ALA A 184 -11.30 -81.82 -17.01
CA ALA A 184 -11.32 -81.05 -18.24
C ALA A 184 -12.73 -80.47 -18.48
N PRO A 185 -12.85 -79.23 -18.97
CA PRO A 185 -14.16 -78.69 -19.32
C PRO A 185 -14.70 -79.48 -20.51
N VAL A 186 -15.56 -80.47 -20.22
CA VAL A 186 -16.30 -81.24 -21.23
C VAL A 186 -17.26 -80.28 -21.91
N GLY A 187 -17.08 -80.08 -23.22
CA GLY A 187 -18.00 -79.31 -24.05
C GLY A 187 -19.20 -80.17 -24.41
N ALA A 188 -20.37 -79.56 -24.62
CA ALA A 188 -21.59 -80.26 -25.04
C ALA A 188 -21.50 -81.03 -26.38
N SER A 189 -20.34 -80.98 -27.04
CA SER A 189 -20.00 -81.67 -28.28
C SER A 189 -19.13 -82.92 -28.07
N ASP A 190 -18.82 -83.31 -26.82
CA ASP A 190 -18.03 -84.49 -26.47
C ASP A 190 -18.89 -85.64 -25.90
N GLU A 191 -20.22 -85.43 -25.80
CA GLU A 191 -21.19 -86.47 -25.40
C GLU A 191 -21.94 -87.09 -26.60
N GLU A 192 -21.61 -86.72 -27.83
CA GLU A 192 -22.26 -87.22 -29.06
C GLU A 192 -21.23 -87.86 -30.02
N ASP A 193 -20.92 -89.15 -29.78
CA ASP A 193 -20.32 -90.18 -30.67
C ASP A 193 -19.51 -91.14 -29.76
N SER A 194 -19.69 -92.44 -29.60
CA SER A 194 -20.39 -93.56 -30.26
C SER A 194 -20.35 -94.71 -29.19
N GLU A 195 -21.20 -95.74 -29.12
CA GLU A 195 -21.24 -96.91 -30.01
C GLU A 195 -22.52 -97.73 -29.76
N GLU A 196 -23.32 -97.89 -30.81
CA GLU A 196 -24.29 -98.95 -31.03
C GLU A 196 -23.53 -100.14 -31.64
N GLU A 197 -23.34 -101.23 -30.89
CA GLU A 197 -22.75 -102.46 -31.40
C GLU A 197 -23.82 -103.57 -31.35
N ASP A 198 -24.35 -103.88 -32.54
CA ASP A 198 -25.20 -105.03 -32.85
C ASP A 198 -24.35 -106.30 -33.02
N TYR A 199 -24.86 -107.41 -32.44
CA TYR A 199 -24.46 -108.85 -32.52
C TYR A 199 -23.60 -109.46 -31.41
#